data_AF-A0A3N2PZI9-F1
#
_entry.id   AF-A0A3N2PZI9-F1
#
_cell.length_a   1.000
_cell.length_b   1.000
_cell.length_c   1.000
_cell.angle_alpha   90.00
_cell.angle_beta   90.00
_cell.angle_gamma   90.00
#
_symmetry.space_group_name_H-M   'P 1'
#
loop_
_entity.id
_entity.type
_entity.pdbx_description
1 polymer ?
#
loop_
_entity_poly.entity_id
_entity_poly.type
_entity_poly.pdbx_seq_one_letter_code
_entity_poly.pdbx_strand_id
1 'polypeptide(L)'
;MLFHLGGGAAPHPAAAAIWFATRSTGTCDPVPDEPPFSADGICGVNSFIGATCAGSAFGDCCSWAGECGSGNAYCSPENCDPVYGTCGGGGGSGPPVSTAIPTVL
;
A
#
# COMPACT_ATOMS: atom_id res chain seq x y z
N MET A 1 -15.23 -21.29 38.30
CA MET A 1 -16.27 -21.32 37.24
C MET A 1 -17.36 -20.34 37.63
N LEU A 2 -17.39 -19.14 37.06
CA LEU A 2 -18.61 -18.33 37.00
C LEU A 2 -18.52 -17.39 35.79
N PHE A 3 -19.52 -17.53 34.91
CA PHE A 3 -19.63 -16.93 33.59
C PHE A 3 -20.30 -15.54 33.68
N HIS A 4 -19.81 -14.58 32.90
CA HIS A 4 -20.57 -13.41 32.42
C HIS A 4 -20.14 -13.21 30.95
N LEU A 5 -20.82 -13.74 29.92
CA LEU A 5 -22.13 -13.37 29.35
C LEU A 5 -22.32 -11.87 29.12
N GLY A 6 -21.90 -11.41 27.93
CA GLY A 6 -22.72 -10.61 27.02
C GLY A 6 -22.97 -9.12 27.33
N GLY A 7 -22.62 -8.27 26.36
CA GLY A 7 -23.10 -6.89 26.24
C GLY A 7 -22.26 -6.19 25.17
N GLY A 8 -22.65 -6.15 23.90
CA GLY A 8 -23.91 -5.57 23.43
C GLY A 8 -23.60 -4.15 22.99
N ALA A 9 -23.41 -3.98 21.68
CA ALA A 9 -23.13 -2.71 21.03
C ALA A 9 -24.17 -1.65 21.47
N ALA A 10 -23.68 -0.53 22.01
CA ALA A 10 -24.48 0.66 22.28
C ALA A 10 -23.83 1.86 21.57
N PRO A 11 -24.64 2.82 21.10
CA PRO A 11 -24.37 3.65 19.93
C PRO A 11 -23.39 4.77 20.25
N HIS A 12 -22.57 5.15 19.27
CA HIS A 12 -21.73 6.34 19.32
C HIS A 12 -22.62 7.58 19.60
N PRO A 13 -22.57 8.23 20.78
CA PRO A 13 -23.21 9.51 20.95
C PRO A 13 -22.30 10.57 20.32
N ALA A 14 -22.78 11.18 19.25
CA ALA A 14 -22.22 12.39 18.70
C ALA A 14 -22.44 13.55 19.69
N ALA A 15 -21.36 14.31 19.93
CA ALA A 15 -21.34 15.66 20.48
C ALA A 15 -21.80 15.84 21.93
N ALA A 16 -20.84 15.95 22.86
CA ALA A 16 -20.51 17.22 23.52
C ALA A 16 -19.56 17.01 24.72
N ALA A 17 -18.44 17.73 24.68
CA ALA A 17 -17.72 18.29 25.83
C ALA A 17 -17.29 17.36 26.99
N ILE A 18 -16.01 17.01 27.03
CA ILE A 18 -15.21 17.24 28.25
C ILE A 18 -13.84 17.79 27.86
N TRP A 19 -13.67 19.07 28.15
CA TRP A 19 -12.42 19.80 28.05
C TRP A 19 -11.58 19.42 29.26
N PHE A 20 -10.30 19.14 28.99
CA PHE A 20 -9.24 18.73 29.92
C PHE A 20 -9.09 17.21 30.17
N ALA A 21 -8.04 16.71 29.52
CA ALA A 21 -7.24 15.54 29.86
C ALA A 21 -7.65 14.17 29.32
N THR A 22 -7.89 14.05 28.01
CA THR A 22 -7.16 13.00 27.29
C THR A 22 -5.80 13.59 26.94
N ARG A 23 -4.84 13.37 27.84
CA ARG A 23 -3.44 13.28 27.42
C ARG A 23 -3.44 12.51 26.10
N SER A 24 -2.90 13.12 25.06
CA SER A 24 -2.33 12.38 23.95
C SER A 24 -1.30 11.40 24.53
N THR A 25 -1.76 10.25 25.02
CA THR A 25 -1.14 9.03 24.57
C THR A 25 -1.45 9.05 23.09
N GLY A 26 -0.52 9.61 22.30
CA GLY A 26 -0.48 9.27 20.90
C GLY A 26 -0.65 7.76 20.89
N THR A 27 -1.75 7.29 20.32
CA THR A 27 -1.77 5.93 19.85
C THR A 27 -0.59 5.93 18.91
N CYS A 28 0.51 5.32 19.37
CA CYS A 28 1.41 4.64 18.48
C CYS A 28 0.45 3.75 17.69
N ASP A 29 0.00 4.27 16.55
CA ASP A 29 -0.70 3.51 15.54
C ASP A 29 0.06 2.18 15.49
N PRO A 30 -0.61 1.02 15.60
CA PRO A 30 0.10 -0.23 15.40
C PRO A 30 0.84 -0.03 14.09
N VAL A 31 2.18 -0.01 14.13
CA VAL A 31 3.01 0.12 12.93
C VAL A 31 2.38 -0.88 11.99
N PRO A 32 1.78 -0.45 10.86
CA PRO A 32 1.18 -1.41 9.97
C PRO A 32 2.28 -2.46 9.74
N ASP A 33 1.99 -3.73 9.97
CA ASP A 33 2.93 -4.83 9.71
C ASP A 33 3.30 -4.89 8.21
N GLU A 34 2.81 -3.93 7.43
CA GLU A 34 3.02 -3.69 6.03
C GLU A 34 4.08 -2.60 5.82
N PRO A 35 5.01 -2.79 4.87
CA PRO A 35 5.99 -1.78 4.51
C PRO A 35 5.31 -0.42 4.21
N PRO A 36 5.94 0.71 4.57
CA PRO A 36 5.36 2.02 4.31
C PRO A 36 5.22 2.27 2.81
N PHE A 37 4.27 3.09 2.43
CA PHE A 37 4.01 3.39 1.02
C PHE A 37 5.08 4.30 0.39
N SER A 38 5.44 4.07 -0.88
CA SER A 38 6.39 4.89 -1.64
C SER A 38 5.72 6.14 -2.24
N ALA A 39 6.12 7.33 -1.75
CA ALA A 39 5.62 8.63 -2.23
C ALA A 39 6.54 9.28 -3.29
N ASP A 40 7.78 8.84 -3.38
CA ASP A 40 8.84 9.35 -4.25
C ASP A 40 9.20 8.39 -5.39
N GLY A 41 8.57 7.22 -5.43
CA GLY A 41 8.80 6.20 -6.46
C GLY A 41 10.00 5.29 -6.16
N ILE A 42 10.61 5.41 -4.98
CA ILE A 42 11.70 4.54 -4.52
C ILE A 42 11.17 3.49 -3.55
N CYS A 43 11.62 2.25 -3.70
CA CYS A 43 11.16 1.09 -2.93
C CYS A 43 12.30 0.21 -2.43
N GLY A 44 11.95 -0.69 -1.50
CA GLY A 44 12.85 -1.66 -0.93
C GLY A 44 14.04 -1.03 -0.20
N VAL A 45 15.21 -1.66 -0.30
CA VAL A 45 16.42 -1.23 0.40
C VAL A 45 16.96 0.13 -0.06
N ASN A 46 16.55 0.60 -1.24
CA ASN A 46 16.93 1.92 -1.75
C ASN A 46 16.06 3.04 -1.13
N SER A 47 14.90 2.68 -0.57
CA SER A 47 14.07 3.61 0.18
C SER A 47 14.55 3.70 1.63
N PHE A 48 14.70 4.93 2.15
CA PHE A 48 15.11 5.17 3.54
C PHE A 48 14.16 4.56 4.58
N ILE A 49 12.92 4.30 4.18
CA ILE A 49 11.86 3.77 5.04
C ILE A 49 11.50 2.32 4.68
N GLY A 50 12.16 1.69 3.70
CA GLY A 50 11.79 0.35 3.22
C GLY A 50 10.44 0.33 2.51
N ALA A 51 10.19 1.33 1.66
CA ALA A 51 8.86 1.53 1.10
C ALA A 51 8.42 0.43 0.09
N THR A 52 7.11 0.21 0.01
CA THR A 52 6.44 -0.61 -1.01
C THR A 52 5.83 0.23 -2.12
N CYS A 53 5.76 -0.35 -3.31
CA CYS A 53 5.10 0.22 -4.46
C CYS A 53 3.60 -0.10 -4.52
N ALA A 54 3.10 -0.99 -3.66
CA ALA A 54 1.68 -1.38 -3.67
C ALA A 54 0.75 -0.17 -3.52
N GLY A 55 -0.16 0.02 -4.49
CA GLY A 55 -1.10 1.14 -4.55
C GLY A 55 -0.47 2.46 -5.02
N SER A 56 0.77 2.45 -5.52
CA SER A 56 1.50 3.67 -5.83
C SER A 56 1.15 4.24 -7.19
N ALA A 57 1.16 5.59 -7.28
CA ALA A 57 0.90 6.30 -8.53
C ALA A 57 1.97 6.01 -9.60
N PHE A 58 3.16 5.55 -9.19
CA PHE A 58 4.22 5.13 -10.08
C PHE A 58 3.99 3.71 -10.65
N GLY A 59 3.17 2.90 -9.96
CA GLY A 59 2.89 1.51 -10.28
C GLY A 59 3.16 0.57 -9.11
N ASP A 60 2.59 -0.62 -9.15
CA ASP A 60 2.58 -1.56 -8.02
C ASP A 60 3.84 -2.43 -7.90
N CYS A 61 4.74 -2.37 -8.89
CA CYS A 61 5.91 -3.25 -8.96
C CYS A 61 7.17 -2.51 -8.52
N CYS A 62 7.87 -3.08 -7.54
CA CYS A 62 9.18 -2.62 -7.12
C CYS A 62 10.24 -3.33 -7.96
N SER A 63 11.04 -2.62 -8.74
CA SER A 63 12.14 -3.23 -9.48
C SER A 63 13.35 -3.53 -8.58
N TRP A 64 14.26 -4.42 -8.98
CA TRP A 64 15.55 -4.61 -8.28
C TRP A 64 16.42 -3.35 -8.24
N ALA A 65 16.18 -2.42 -9.15
CA ALA A 65 16.82 -1.11 -9.13
C ALA A 65 16.31 -0.23 -7.97
N GLY A 66 15.26 -0.65 -7.25
CA GLY A 66 14.64 0.10 -6.16
C GLY A 66 13.65 1.14 -6.63
N GLU A 67 13.10 1.00 -7.84
CA GLU A 67 12.13 1.95 -8.39
C GLU A 67 10.77 1.31 -8.61
N CYS A 68 9.72 2.05 -8.23
CA CYS A 68 8.33 1.72 -8.48
C CYS A 68 7.95 1.98 -9.94
N GLY A 69 7.25 1.03 -10.53
CA GLY A 69 6.80 1.14 -11.90
C GLY A 69 5.74 0.14 -12.27
N SER A 70 5.34 0.20 -13.54
CA SER A 70 4.37 -0.70 -14.16
C SER A 70 4.93 -1.33 -15.43
N GLY A 71 4.41 -2.50 -15.81
CA GLY A 71 4.83 -3.22 -17.01
C GLY A 71 6.10 -4.06 -16.81
N ASN A 72 6.49 -4.81 -17.85
CA ASN A 72 7.53 -5.84 -17.74
C ASN A 72 8.89 -5.35 -17.23
N ALA A 73 9.27 -4.09 -17.53
CA ALA A 73 10.55 -3.55 -17.04
C ALA A 73 10.64 -3.53 -15.49
N TYR A 74 9.50 -3.39 -14.81
CA TYR A 74 9.41 -3.30 -13.35
C TYR A 74 8.77 -4.54 -12.72
N CYS A 75 7.84 -5.17 -13.42
CA CYS A 75 6.99 -6.25 -12.90
C CYS A 75 7.39 -7.65 -13.38
N SER A 76 8.33 -7.77 -14.34
CA SER A 76 8.80 -9.10 -14.75
C SER A 76 9.36 -9.82 -13.54
N PRO A 77 9.06 -11.13 -13.37
CA PRO A 77 9.47 -11.88 -12.19
C PRO A 77 11.00 -11.89 -12.00
N GLU A 78 11.78 -11.75 -13.08
CA GLU A 78 13.23 -11.64 -13.00
C GLU A 78 13.75 -10.28 -12.53
N ASN A 79 12.92 -9.23 -12.55
CA ASN A 79 13.30 -7.84 -12.30
C ASN A 79 12.51 -7.16 -11.17
N CYS A 80 11.64 -7.89 -10.47
CA CYS A 80 10.67 -7.34 -9.53
C CYS A 80 10.81 -7.93 -8.13
N ASP A 81 10.85 -7.07 -7.11
CA ASP A 81 10.88 -7.38 -5.68
C ASP A 81 9.54 -7.74 -5.08
N PRO A 82 9.28 -9.05 -4.82
CA PRO A 82 8.00 -9.48 -4.28
C PRO A 82 7.85 -9.10 -2.80
N VAL A 83 8.91 -8.64 -2.12
CA VAL A 83 8.83 -8.15 -0.74
C VAL A 83 8.27 -6.72 -0.72
N TYR A 84 8.56 -5.91 -1.74
CA TYR A 84 8.21 -4.49 -1.79
C TYR A 84 7.30 -4.11 -2.97
N GLY A 85 6.77 -5.10 -3.70
CA GLY A 85 5.86 -4.88 -4.82
C GLY A 85 5.15 -6.15 -5.27
N THR A 86 4.16 -5.99 -6.15
CA THR A 86 3.37 -7.11 -6.70
C THR A 86 3.99 -7.66 -7.97
N CYS A 87 4.82 -8.69 -7.81
CA CYS A 87 5.51 -9.37 -8.90
C CYS A 87 4.70 -10.56 -9.39
N GLY A 88 4.36 -10.62 -10.68
CA GLY A 88 3.56 -11.72 -11.21
C GLY A 88 2.57 -11.35 -12.32
N GLY A 89 2.45 -10.08 -12.65
CA GLY A 89 1.68 -9.67 -13.82
C GLY A 89 2.01 -8.23 -14.13
N GLY A 90 2.75 -7.99 -15.21
CA GLY A 90 2.98 -6.64 -15.72
C GLY A 90 1.65 -5.93 -15.86
N GLY A 91 1.37 -4.99 -14.96
CA GLY A 91 0.19 -4.12 -14.93
C GLY A 91 -1.10 -4.88 -15.24
N GLY A 92 -1.76 -5.43 -14.22
CA GLY A 92 -2.88 -6.36 -14.39
C GLY A 92 -3.81 -6.00 -15.54
N SER A 93 -4.04 -6.93 -16.46
CA SER A 93 -5.21 -7.01 -17.34
C SER A 93 -5.75 -5.68 -17.92
N GLY A 94 -4.91 -4.68 -18.14
CA GLY A 94 -5.14 -3.65 -19.13
C GLY A 94 -4.68 -4.24 -20.46
N PRO A 95 -5.42 -4.06 -21.57
CA PRO A 95 -4.85 -4.40 -22.88
C PRO A 95 -3.46 -3.76 -22.94
N PRO A 96 -2.45 -4.43 -23.55
CA PRO A 96 -1.16 -3.79 -23.76
C PRO A 96 -1.49 -2.41 -24.29
N VAL A 97 -0.93 -1.35 -23.70
CA VAL A 97 -1.07 0.00 -24.24
C VAL A 97 -0.66 -0.10 -25.69
N SER A 98 -1.68 -0.28 -26.51
CA SER A 98 -1.56 -0.64 -27.89
C SER A 98 -1.29 0.71 -28.47
N THR A 99 -0.01 1.02 -28.58
CA THR A 99 0.50 1.91 -29.61
C THR A 99 0.23 1.31 -31.00
N ALA A 100 -0.86 0.54 -31.19
CA ALA A 100 -1.58 0.52 -32.45
C ALA A 100 -2.09 1.95 -32.69
N ILE A 101 -1.18 2.74 -33.25
CA ILE A 101 -1.49 3.65 -34.33
C ILE A 101 -2.64 2.99 -35.12
N PRO A 102 -3.82 3.62 -35.25
CA PRO A 102 -4.80 3.14 -36.20
C PRO A 102 -4.19 3.36 -37.58
N THR A 103 -3.53 2.34 -38.14
CA THR A 103 -3.22 2.32 -39.57
C THR A 103 -4.56 2.12 -40.27
N VAL A 104 -5.21 3.23 -40.57
CA VAL A 104 -6.33 3.27 -41.51
C VAL A 104 -5.74 3.01 -42.90
N LEU A 105 -5.97 1.80 -43.45
CA LEU A 105 -5.84 1.53 -44.88
C LEU A 105 -7.02 0.68 -45.35
#